data_AF-A0A6P8G704-F1
#
_entry.id   AF-A0A6P8G704-F1
#
_cell.length_a   1.000
_cell.length_b   1.000
_cell.length_c   1.000
_cell.angle_alpha   90.00
_cell.angle_beta   90.00
_cell.angle_gamma   90.00
#
_symmetry.space_group_name_H-M   'P 1'
#
loop_
_entity.id
_entity.type
_entity.pdbx_description
1 polymer ?
#
loop_
_entity_poly.entity_id
_entity_poly.type
_entity_poly.pdbx_seq_one_letter_code
_entity_poly.pdbx_strand_id
1 'polypeptide(L)'
;MASHLHLLLGLALLLNSQYSFGQECPNAQMATNCENCIQLGPGCAWCKYKYFEDHKALRCGTRMSLRESGCSEKDIVDPESQHTVAEEGESLSPQRIKLDLRPGKAHTFQVQAKLRKKLKPVDVYVLTSFYTNNKGKGNRAKALAETASEGIRNHNREAEVSTIGYGLFGSTIVTDKKQKECEETGQVCEPELFVTHSSTAPENPFNPYFRWRTEGGLHALMQLVLCRDVINWGRNDRIVIYAADGNYKLAPETSETEIINSSICQMNNSRIQTKIRPPSLSELRKVLFENNIQVIFAALRYDLLDEYAGLASKLPKAGVAFVDISDPNYPPFESAFDRLRTDLVLTHLPVPGLNITYEPLCDSRRGDYLQGTCYLRNRDRRKSQTFNVTVSSESCLLPASFEIKNMNTRDSLTVELTPRCNCECGDQPDPDFCSNAGNPVCGKCRCDKDYFGASCECSISDGDGPCREKEGGPVCSGRGTCVCGNCECHRALGTTSYRRFCECDDYSCNWFEGKICAGNGKCVCGRCMCDEDYVGDACECSMKVDGCQSPDGRLCSGHGICECNLCRCESMYKGAHCNLCPIC
;
A
#
# COMPACT_ATOMS: atom_id res chain seq x y z
N MET A 1 16.61 -37.89 19.07
CA MET A 1 15.18 -37.53 19.27
C MET A 1 14.98 -36.07 19.70
N ALA A 2 15.82 -35.47 20.54
CA ALA A 2 15.68 -34.06 20.96
C ALA A 2 15.84 -33.01 19.82
N SER A 3 16.69 -33.27 18.82
CA SER A 3 16.95 -32.31 17.72
C SER A 3 15.77 -32.13 16.76
N HIS A 4 14.95 -33.18 16.54
CA HIS A 4 13.75 -33.09 15.70
C HIS A 4 12.60 -32.33 16.38
N LEU A 5 12.56 -32.32 17.72
CA LEU A 5 11.53 -31.60 18.49
C LEU A 5 11.75 -30.08 18.44
N HIS A 6 13.01 -29.63 18.48
CA HIS A 6 13.37 -28.21 18.32
C HIS A 6 13.13 -27.69 16.90
N LEU A 7 13.34 -28.53 15.88
CA LEU A 7 13.06 -28.18 14.49
C LEU A 7 11.55 -28.04 14.23
N LEU A 8 10.73 -28.93 14.81
CA LEU A 8 9.27 -28.87 14.74
C LEU A 8 8.69 -27.69 15.55
N LEU A 9 9.25 -27.37 16.72
CA LEU A 9 8.87 -26.16 17.46
C LEU A 9 9.27 -24.88 16.71
N GLY A 10 10.44 -24.87 16.07
CA GLY A 10 10.90 -23.74 15.26
C GLY A 10 10.02 -23.51 14.02
N LEU A 11 9.60 -24.58 13.34
CA LEU A 11 8.64 -24.51 12.23
C LEU A 11 7.24 -24.09 12.71
N ALA A 12 6.78 -24.55 13.87
CA ALA A 12 5.50 -24.12 14.44
C ALA A 12 5.50 -22.64 14.86
N LEU A 13 6.63 -22.13 15.38
CA LEU A 13 6.80 -20.71 15.70
C LEU A 13 6.88 -19.81 14.45
N LEU A 14 7.51 -20.29 13.38
CA LEU A 14 7.56 -19.59 12.09
C LEU A 14 6.23 -19.65 11.33
N LEU A 15 5.45 -20.73 11.48
CA LEU A 15 4.09 -20.82 10.96
C LEU A 15 3.14 -19.92 11.76
N ASN A 16 3.28 -19.85 13.09
CA ASN A 16 2.47 -18.94 13.92
C ASN A 16 2.79 -17.45 13.67
N SER A 17 4.04 -17.08 13.42
CA SER A 17 4.38 -15.68 13.12
C SER A 17 3.87 -15.21 11.76
N GLN A 18 3.72 -16.12 10.78
CA GLN A 18 3.07 -15.83 9.50
C GLN A 18 1.53 -15.79 9.61
N TYR A 19 0.93 -16.47 10.60
CA TYR A 19 -0.51 -16.43 10.87
C TYR A 19 -0.95 -15.17 11.65
N SER A 20 -0.07 -14.56 12.47
CA SER A 20 -0.43 -13.39 13.28
C SER A 20 -0.54 -12.07 12.49
N PHE A 21 0.10 -11.94 11.33
CA PHE A 21 0.09 -10.66 10.60
C PHE A 21 -1.26 -10.30 9.95
N GLY A 22 -2.19 -11.26 9.85
CA GLY A 22 -3.54 -11.05 9.32
C GLY A 22 -4.62 -10.83 10.39
N GLN A 23 -4.27 -10.83 11.68
CA GLN A 23 -5.24 -10.82 12.78
C GLN A 23 -5.25 -9.54 13.61
N GLU A 24 -4.41 -8.56 13.30
CA GLU A 24 -4.34 -7.31 14.06
C GLU A 24 -5.09 -6.18 13.35
N CYS A 25 -5.75 -5.35 14.16
CA CYS A 25 -6.33 -4.09 13.72
C CYS A 25 -5.68 -2.95 14.53
N PRO A 26 -4.55 -2.41 14.05
CA PRO A 26 -3.79 -1.41 14.80
C PRO A 26 -4.55 -0.10 14.88
N ASN A 27 -4.43 0.60 16.01
CA ASN A 27 -5.01 1.94 16.21
C ASN A 27 -6.54 2.02 15.96
N ALA A 28 -7.27 0.93 16.22
CA ALA A 28 -8.72 0.87 16.02
C ALA A 28 -9.49 2.01 16.72
N GLN A 29 -8.99 2.48 17.87
CA GLN A 29 -9.52 3.62 18.63
C GLN A 29 -9.44 4.97 17.88
N MET A 30 -8.59 5.09 16.87
CA MET A 30 -8.44 6.31 16.07
C MET A 30 -9.44 6.38 14.90
N ALA A 31 -10.11 5.27 14.57
CA ALA A 31 -11.06 5.23 13.47
C ALA A 31 -12.36 5.95 13.84
N THR A 32 -12.59 7.12 13.23
CA THR A 32 -13.80 7.92 13.41
C THR A 32 -14.99 7.41 12.59
N ASN A 33 -14.72 6.75 11.46
CA ASN A 33 -15.71 6.21 10.54
C ASN A 33 -15.24 4.87 9.95
N CYS A 34 -16.13 4.21 9.21
CA CYS A 34 -15.87 2.88 8.64
C CYS A 34 -14.73 2.91 7.59
N GLU A 35 -14.70 3.92 6.73
CA GLU A 35 -13.66 4.09 5.70
C GLU A 35 -12.26 4.16 6.33
N ASN A 36 -12.07 4.99 7.35
CA ASN A 36 -10.82 5.10 8.10
C ASN A 36 -10.46 3.76 8.75
N CYS A 37 -11.44 3.05 9.32
CA CYS A 37 -11.22 1.75 9.96
C CYS A 37 -10.66 0.70 8.99
N ILE A 38 -11.28 0.54 7.80
CA ILE A 38 -10.88 -0.47 6.84
C ILE A 38 -9.48 -0.19 6.25
N GLN A 39 -9.05 1.07 6.24
CA GLN A 39 -7.72 1.48 5.79
C GLN A 39 -6.62 1.30 6.86
N LEU A 40 -6.96 1.08 8.14
CA LEU A 40 -5.95 0.84 9.19
C LEU A 40 -5.22 -0.51 9.01
N GLY A 41 -5.85 -1.48 8.36
CA GLY A 41 -5.21 -2.75 8.05
C GLY A 41 -6.15 -3.84 7.52
N PRO A 42 -5.58 -4.94 7.01
CA PRO A 42 -6.35 -6.06 6.48
C PRO A 42 -7.17 -6.78 7.53
N GLY A 43 -6.75 -6.77 8.80
CA GLY A 43 -7.49 -7.40 9.90
C GLY A 43 -8.64 -6.56 10.45
N CYS A 44 -8.79 -5.30 10.03
CA CYS A 44 -9.80 -4.39 10.55
C CYS A 44 -11.17 -4.63 9.94
N ALA A 45 -12.20 -4.59 10.77
CA ALA A 45 -13.60 -4.67 10.40
C ALA A 45 -14.38 -3.63 11.20
N TRP A 46 -15.60 -3.33 10.75
CA TRP A 46 -16.44 -2.31 11.35
C TRP A 46 -17.81 -2.86 11.77
N CYS A 47 -18.28 -2.50 12.96
CA CYS A 47 -19.63 -2.85 13.42
C CYS A 47 -20.63 -1.75 13.05
N LYS A 48 -21.58 -2.07 12.15
CA LYS A 48 -22.65 -1.16 11.72
C LYS A 48 -23.90 -1.16 12.63
N TYR A 49 -23.90 -1.94 13.71
CA TYR A 49 -25.05 -2.01 14.61
C TYR A 49 -25.30 -0.67 15.31
N LYS A 50 -26.51 -0.13 15.23
CA LYS A 50 -26.86 1.24 15.65
C LYS A 50 -26.51 1.53 17.12
N TYR A 51 -26.87 0.64 18.03
CA TYR A 51 -26.72 0.81 19.50
C TYR A 51 -25.44 0.17 20.06
N PHE A 52 -24.39 0.08 19.25
CA PHE A 52 -23.16 -0.61 19.66
C PHE A 52 -22.35 0.21 20.67
N GLU A 53 -22.34 1.54 20.55
CA GLU A 53 -21.56 2.44 21.41
C GLU A 53 -22.13 2.58 22.83
N ASP A 54 -23.40 2.22 23.06
CA ASP A 54 -24.04 2.21 24.39
C ASP A 54 -23.30 1.27 25.38
N HIS A 55 -22.50 0.34 24.86
CA HIS A 55 -21.70 -0.61 25.63
C HIS A 55 -20.23 -0.18 25.81
N LYS A 56 -19.87 1.06 25.45
CA LYS A 56 -18.47 1.57 25.43
C LYS A 56 -17.53 0.76 24.52
N ALA A 57 -18.05 0.01 23.57
CA ALA A 57 -17.29 -0.80 22.63
C ALA A 57 -16.87 0.01 21.38
N LEU A 58 -15.67 -0.27 20.85
CA LEU A 58 -15.15 0.36 19.64
C LEU A 58 -15.77 -0.28 18.39
N ARG A 59 -16.38 0.52 17.51
CA ARG A 59 -16.93 0.02 16.23
C ARG A 59 -15.88 -0.52 15.28
N CYS A 60 -14.62 -0.08 15.40
CA CYS A 60 -13.51 -0.62 14.63
C CYS A 60 -12.76 -1.65 15.46
N GLY A 61 -12.40 -2.78 14.85
CA GLY A 61 -11.61 -3.81 15.52
C GLY A 61 -11.41 -5.01 14.63
N THR A 62 -10.89 -6.09 15.17
CA THR A 62 -10.82 -7.36 14.45
C THR A 62 -12.21 -7.99 14.43
N ARG A 63 -12.48 -8.86 13.45
CA ARG A 63 -13.76 -9.60 13.42
C ARG A 63 -14.03 -10.34 14.73
N MET A 64 -12.99 -10.87 15.37
CA MET A 64 -13.07 -11.56 16.66
C MET A 64 -13.41 -10.58 17.80
N SER A 65 -12.68 -9.47 17.94
CA SER A 65 -12.90 -8.51 19.03
C SER A 65 -14.29 -7.86 18.95
N LEU A 66 -14.79 -7.63 17.74
CA LEU A 66 -16.15 -7.10 17.52
C LEU A 66 -17.23 -8.07 18.00
N ARG A 67 -17.08 -9.38 17.72
CA ARG A 67 -18.00 -10.42 18.20
C ARG A 67 -17.97 -10.55 19.72
N GLU A 68 -16.79 -10.55 20.32
CA GLU A 68 -16.62 -10.58 21.78
C GLU A 68 -17.25 -9.36 22.46
N SER A 69 -17.24 -8.21 21.78
CA SER A 69 -17.89 -6.99 22.21
C SER A 69 -19.41 -6.95 21.92
N GLY A 70 -19.98 -8.03 21.39
CA GLY A 70 -21.43 -8.16 21.16
C GLY A 70 -21.94 -7.77 19.77
N CYS A 71 -21.07 -7.51 18.79
CA CYS A 71 -21.49 -7.21 17.42
C CYS A 71 -21.93 -8.51 16.71
N SER A 72 -23.15 -8.52 16.19
CA SER A 72 -23.66 -9.67 15.42
C SER A 72 -22.92 -9.80 14.08
N GLU A 73 -22.74 -11.03 13.61
CA GLU A 73 -22.01 -11.30 12.36
C GLU A 73 -22.57 -10.57 11.13
N LYS A 74 -23.90 -10.42 11.07
CA LYS A 74 -24.60 -9.70 10.00
C LYS A 74 -24.33 -8.18 10.01
N ASP A 75 -23.89 -7.67 11.15
CA ASP A 75 -23.61 -6.25 11.38
C ASP A 75 -22.09 -5.96 11.31
N ILE A 76 -21.26 -6.98 11.06
CA ILE A 76 -19.84 -6.78 10.79
C ILE A 76 -19.64 -6.51 9.30
N VAL A 77 -19.09 -5.34 9.01
CA VAL A 77 -18.70 -4.86 7.69
C VAL A 77 -17.20 -5.05 7.53
N ASP A 78 -16.84 -5.92 6.61
CA ASP A 78 -15.47 -6.35 6.34
C ASP A 78 -15.36 -6.53 4.82
N PRO A 79 -15.22 -5.43 4.04
CA PRO A 79 -15.21 -5.52 2.59
C PRO A 79 -14.08 -6.43 2.13
N GLU A 80 -14.36 -7.41 1.27
CA GLU A 80 -13.32 -8.27 0.71
C GLU A 80 -12.89 -7.77 -0.66
N SER A 81 -11.66 -8.09 -1.05
CA SER A 81 -11.27 -7.93 -2.44
C SER A 81 -12.06 -8.92 -3.32
N GLN A 82 -12.47 -8.48 -4.50
CA GLN A 82 -13.27 -9.31 -5.40
C GLN A 82 -12.99 -8.93 -6.85
N HIS A 83 -13.38 -9.79 -7.78
CA HIS A 83 -13.27 -9.49 -9.20
C HIS A 83 -14.46 -10.02 -9.97
N THR A 84 -14.74 -9.38 -11.10
CA THR A 84 -15.73 -9.85 -12.08
C THR A 84 -15.09 -9.95 -13.46
N VAL A 85 -15.44 -11.01 -14.18
CA VAL A 85 -15.02 -11.18 -15.58
C VAL A 85 -15.98 -10.40 -16.47
N ALA A 86 -15.46 -9.42 -17.19
CA ALA A 86 -16.23 -8.61 -18.12
C ALA A 86 -16.20 -9.16 -19.54
N GLU A 87 -15.10 -9.82 -19.93
CA GLU A 87 -14.89 -10.34 -21.28
C GLU A 87 -14.01 -11.60 -21.24
N GLU A 88 -14.47 -12.68 -21.87
CA GLU A 88 -13.72 -13.93 -22.05
C GLU A 88 -12.90 -13.90 -23.35
N GLY A 89 -11.78 -14.62 -23.39
CA GLY A 89 -10.93 -14.73 -24.57
C GLY A 89 -10.62 -16.16 -24.98
N GLU A 90 -10.14 -16.35 -26.22
CA GLU A 90 -9.84 -17.71 -26.69
C GLU A 90 -8.45 -18.19 -26.26
N SER A 91 -7.40 -17.40 -26.51
CA SER A 91 -5.99 -17.76 -26.27
C SER A 91 -5.38 -17.22 -24.98
N LEU A 92 -5.99 -16.18 -24.44
CA LEU A 92 -5.77 -15.65 -23.11
C LEU A 92 -7.15 -15.33 -22.55
N SER A 93 -7.55 -16.01 -21.47
CA SER A 93 -8.85 -15.82 -20.84
C SER A 93 -8.70 -15.59 -19.35
N PRO A 94 -9.43 -14.63 -18.77
CA PRO A 94 -10.28 -13.65 -19.47
C PRO A 94 -9.46 -12.59 -20.23
N GLN A 95 -10.14 -11.75 -21.03
CA GLN A 95 -9.56 -10.57 -21.71
C GLN A 95 -9.81 -9.27 -20.96
N ARG A 96 -10.84 -9.22 -20.12
CA ARG A 96 -11.12 -8.07 -19.27
C ARG A 96 -11.65 -8.49 -17.91
N ILE A 97 -11.04 -7.96 -16.84
CA ILE A 97 -11.48 -8.12 -15.46
C ILE A 97 -11.69 -6.73 -14.84
N LYS A 98 -12.76 -6.60 -14.05
CA LYS A 98 -12.91 -5.52 -13.08
C LYS A 98 -12.52 -6.04 -11.70
N LEU A 99 -11.52 -5.42 -11.09
CA LEU A 99 -10.94 -5.82 -9.80
C LEU A 99 -11.27 -4.75 -8.76
N ASP A 100 -12.06 -5.12 -7.76
CA ASP A 100 -12.28 -4.32 -6.55
C ASP A 100 -11.25 -4.76 -5.51
N LEU A 101 -10.24 -3.92 -5.25
CA LEU A 101 -9.11 -4.29 -4.38
C LEU A 101 -9.17 -3.55 -3.06
N ARG A 102 -9.23 -4.31 -1.96
CA ARG A 102 -9.08 -3.76 -0.62
C ARG A 102 -7.59 -3.65 -0.25
N PRO A 103 -7.13 -2.48 0.25
CA PRO A 103 -5.78 -2.33 0.78
C PRO A 103 -5.45 -3.36 1.86
N GLY A 104 -4.25 -3.95 1.77
CA GLY A 104 -3.75 -4.99 2.67
C GLY A 104 -4.29 -6.39 2.40
N LYS A 105 -5.42 -6.56 1.69
CA LYS A 105 -5.98 -7.88 1.35
C LYS A 105 -5.71 -8.25 -0.10
N ALA A 106 -4.69 -9.08 -0.29
CA ALA A 106 -4.32 -9.60 -1.60
C ALA A 106 -5.48 -10.38 -2.24
N HIS A 107 -5.69 -10.18 -3.54
CA HIS A 107 -6.73 -10.86 -4.32
C HIS A 107 -6.13 -11.70 -5.42
N THR A 108 -6.59 -12.94 -5.56
CA THR A 108 -6.10 -13.85 -6.60
C THR A 108 -7.19 -14.18 -7.60
N PHE A 109 -6.89 -14.03 -8.89
CA PHE A 109 -7.74 -14.50 -9.98
C PHE A 109 -6.95 -15.41 -10.92
N GLN A 110 -7.66 -16.26 -11.65
CA GLN A 110 -7.05 -17.21 -12.57
C GLN A 110 -7.03 -16.67 -13.99
N VAL A 111 -5.88 -16.80 -14.64
CA VAL A 111 -5.69 -16.51 -16.05
C VAL A 111 -5.30 -17.79 -16.77
N GLN A 112 -6.07 -18.15 -17.78
CA GLN A 112 -5.78 -19.27 -18.66
C GLN A 112 -5.09 -18.75 -19.91
N ALA A 113 -3.93 -19.30 -20.22
CA ALA A 113 -3.16 -18.95 -21.40
C ALA A 113 -2.75 -20.20 -22.18
N LYS A 114 -2.75 -20.09 -23.52
CA LYS A 114 -2.30 -21.17 -24.40
C LYS A 114 -1.36 -20.64 -25.48
N LEU A 115 -0.52 -21.53 -25.99
CA LEU A 115 0.27 -21.24 -27.19
C LEU A 115 -0.65 -21.12 -28.42
N ARG A 116 -0.19 -20.42 -29.46
CA ARG A 116 -0.95 -20.32 -30.72
C ARG A 116 -1.07 -21.71 -31.36
N LYS A 117 -2.27 -22.02 -31.89
CA LYS A 117 -2.54 -23.26 -32.64
C LYS A 117 -1.68 -23.38 -33.91
N LYS A 118 -1.43 -22.26 -34.59
CA LYS A 118 -0.53 -22.16 -35.76
C LYS A 118 0.56 -21.13 -35.47
N LEU A 119 1.80 -21.49 -35.78
CA LEU A 119 2.93 -20.58 -35.69
C LEU A 119 2.82 -19.53 -36.79
N LYS A 120 3.00 -18.26 -36.43
CA LYS A 120 3.17 -17.20 -37.44
C LYS A 120 4.61 -17.20 -37.95
N PRO A 121 4.82 -16.72 -39.19
CA PRO A 121 6.16 -16.38 -39.64
C PRO A 121 6.84 -15.43 -38.65
N VAL A 122 8.16 -15.45 -38.63
CA VAL A 122 8.97 -14.60 -37.74
C VAL A 122 9.87 -13.69 -38.55
N ASP A 123 9.92 -12.43 -38.14
CA ASP A 123 10.91 -11.48 -38.59
C ASP A 123 12.09 -11.55 -37.60
N VAL A 124 13.27 -11.86 -38.13
CA VAL A 124 14.50 -12.00 -37.35
C VAL A 124 15.38 -10.79 -37.64
N TYR A 125 15.89 -10.15 -36.61
CA TYR A 125 16.84 -9.06 -36.79
C TYR A 125 18.12 -9.33 -36.01
N VAL A 126 19.25 -9.38 -36.70
CA VAL A 126 20.56 -9.62 -36.10
C VAL A 126 21.24 -8.29 -35.85
N LEU A 127 21.38 -7.94 -34.58
CA LEU A 127 22.06 -6.74 -34.11
C LEU A 127 23.38 -7.17 -33.47
N THR A 128 24.52 -6.89 -34.11
CA THR A 128 25.84 -7.36 -33.63
C THR A 128 26.86 -6.24 -33.44
N SER A 129 27.76 -6.42 -32.47
CA SER A 129 28.97 -5.60 -32.37
C SER A 129 29.88 -5.80 -33.57
N PHE A 130 30.65 -4.77 -33.92
CA PHE A 130 31.66 -4.84 -34.96
C PHE A 130 32.87 -5.67 -34.51
N TYR A 131 33.20 -6.76 -35.23
CA TYR A 131 34.47 -7.46 -35.09
C TYR A 131 34.93 -8.09 -36.41
N THR A 132 36.04 -7.61 -36.97
CA THR A 132 36.79 -8.30 -38.04
C THR A 132 37.88 -9.16 -37.41
N ASN A 133 37.85 -10.48 -37.57
CA ASN A 133 39.03 -11.28 -37.25
C ASN A 133 40.20 -10.86 -38.18
N ASN A 134 41.43 -10.98 -37.71
CA ASN A 134 42.64 -10.67 -38.47
C ASN A 134 42.89 -11.64 -39.67
N LYS A 135 41.91 -12.48 -40.05
CA LYS A 135 42.00 -13.46 -41.14
C LYS A 135 40.97 -13.25 -42.26
N GLY A 136 40.33 -12.08 -42.34
CA GLY A 136 39.80 -11.52 -43.59
C GLY A 136 38.81 -12.36 -44.42
N LYS A 137 38.02 -13.26 -43.83
CA LYS A 137 37.17 -14.18 -44.64
C LYS A 137 35.69 -14.33 -44.24
N GLY A 138 35.10 -13.44 -43.46
CA GLY A 138 33.64 -13.51 -43.27
C GLY A 138 33.01 -12.31 -42.60
N ASN A 139 31.90 -11.83 -43.17
CA ASN A 139 30.99 -10.91 -42.51
C ASN A 139 30.31 -11.65 -41.34
N ARG A 140 30.74 -11.39 -40.10
CA ARG A 140 30.24 -12.06 -38.89
C ARG A 140 28.72 -11.91 -38.70
N ALA A 141 28.16 -10.76 -39.06
CA ALA A 141 26.72 -10.53 -39.01
C ALA A 141 25.98 -11.48 -39.97
N LYS A 142 26.57 -11.74 -41.15
CA LYS A 142 26.06 -12.72 -42.11
C LYS A 142 26.09 -14.14 -41.53
N ALA A 143 27.23 -14.56 -40.97
CA ALA A 143 27.36 -15.88 -40.36
C ALA A 143 26.37 -16.09 -39.20
N LEU A 144 26.26 -15.13 -38.28
CA LEU A 144 25.29 -15.18 -37.17
C LEU A 144 23.85 -15.30 -37.67
N ALA A 145 23.48 -14.56 -38.72
CA ALA A 145 22.15 -14.65 -39.30
C ALA A 145 21.90 -15.97 -40.04
N GLU A 146 22.89 -16.51 -40.72
CA GLU A 146 22.80 -17.83 -41.38
C GLU A 146 22.57 -18.92 -40.34
N THR A 147 23.37 -18.95 -39.27
CA THR A 147 23.23 -19.89 -38.15
C THR A 147 21.91 -19.69 -37.40
N ALA A 148 21.46 -18.46 -37.20
CA ALA A 148 20.15 -18.17 -36.62
C ALA A 148 19.00 -18.67 -37.49
N SER A 149 19.08 -18.44 -38.80
CA SER A 149 18.07 -18.90 -39.75
C SER A 149 18.00 -20.42 -39.82
N GLU A 150 19.16 -21.08 -39.76
CA GLU A 150 19.25 -22.53 -39.67
C GLU A 150 18.66 -23.05 -38.36
N GLY A 151 18.97 -22.45 -37.22
CA GLY A 151 18.36 -22.80 -35.93
C GLY A 151 16.84 -22.72 -35.95
N ILE A 152 16.27 -21.69 -36.58
CA ILE A 152 14.81 -21.55 -36.74
C ILE A 152 14.24 -22.66 -37.63
N ARG A 153 14.87 -22.91 -38.80
CA ARG A 153 14.44 -23.95 -39.75
C ARG A 153 14.49 -25.35 -39.14
N ASN A 154 15.57 -25.66 -38.43
CA ASN A 154 15.80 -26.98 -37.84
C ASN A 154 14.82 -27.25 -36.69
N HIS A 155 14.54 -26.24 -35.87
CA HIS A 155 13.67 -26.42 -34.71
C HIS A 155 12.19 -26.51 -35.07
N ASN A 156 11.74 -25.91 -36.19
CA ASN A 156 10.32 -25.94 -36.55
C ASN A 156 10.09 -25.87 -38.06
N ARG A 157 9.85 -27.03 -38.68
CA ARG A 157 9.60 -27.16 -40.13
C ARG A 157 8.42 -26.33 -40.66
N GLU A 158 7.47 -25.94 -39.79
CA GLU A 158 6.30 -25.12 -40.12
C GLU A 158 6.51 -23.61 -39.84
N ALA A 159 7.60 -23.21 -39.17
CA ALA A 159 7.87 -21.80 -38.90
C ALA A 159 8.73 -21.21 -40.03
N GLU A 160 8.11 -20.38 -40.86
CA GLU A 160 8.83 -19.66 -41.91
C GLU A 160 9.53 -18.42 -41.33
N VAL A 161 10.82 -18.28 -41.63
CA VAL A 161 11.51 -16.99 -41.47
C VAL A 161 11.03 -16.10 -42.60
N SER A 162 10.23 -15.09 -42.28
CA SER A 162 9.65 -14.18 -43.28
C SER A 162 10.67 -13.18 -43.78
N THR A 163 11.45 -12.62 -42.86
CA THR A 163 12.41 -11.56 -43.17
C THR A 163 13.58 -11.63 -42.20
N ILE A 164 14.77 -11.34 -42.73
CA ILE A 164 15.99 -11.21 -41.94
C ILE A 164 16.51 -9.78 -42.13
N GLY A 165 16.68 -9.05 -41.03
CA GLY A 165 17.34 -7.75 -41.00
C GLY A 165 18.68 -7.78 -40.26
N TYR A 166 19.54 -6.79 -40.52
CA TYR A 166 20.91 -6.75 -39.99
C TYR A 166 21.27 -5.35 -39.51
N GLY A 167 21.63 -5.19 -38.24
CA GLY A 167 22.16 -3.95 -37.69
C GLY A 167 23.54 -4.14 -37.07
N LEU A 168 24.34 -3.08 -37.09
CA LEU A 168 25.63 -3.09 -36.44
C LEU A 168 25.72 -1.97 -35.40
N PHE A 169 26.39 -2.23 -34.28
CA PHE A 169 26.60 -1.19 -33.27
C PHE A 169 28.05 -1.12 -32.80
N GLY A 170 28.51 0.11 -32.61
CA GLY A 170 29.75 0.43 -31.93
C GLY A 170 29.50 1.21 -30.63
N SER A 171 30.46 2.05 -30.26
CA SER A 171 30.32 2.95 -29.10
C SER A 171 29.65 4.25 -29.51
N THR A 172 28.71 4.72 -28.69
CA THR A 172 28.09 6.05 -28.82
C THR A 172 28.87 7.14 -28.07
N ILE A 173 29.97 6.80 -27.39
CA ILE A 173 30.74 7.72 -26.55
C ILE A 173 32.10 8.00 -27.20
N VAL A 174 32.21 9.14 -27.88
CA VAL A 174 33.51 9.74 -28.20
C VAL A 174 33.92 10.59 -26.99
N THR A 175 34.97 10.18 -26.27
CA THR A 175 35.57 11.00 -25.20
C THR A 175 36.37 12.15 -25.82
N ASP A 176 36.45 13.31 -25.17
CA ASP A 176 37.24 14.47 -25.65
C ASP A 176 38.69 14.09 -25.99
N LYS A 177 39.29 13.18 -25.21
CA LYS A 177 40.62 12.63 -25.47
C LYS A 177 40.72 11.89 -26.82
N LYS A 178 39.67 11.17 -27.21
CA LYS A 178 39.60 10.44 -28.49
C LYS A 178 39.23 11.35 -29.65
N GLN A 179 38.35 12.33 -29.41
CA GLN A 179 38.05 13.37 -30.38
C GLN A 179 39.35 14.04 -30.84
N LYS A 180 40.19 14.40 -29.86
CA LYS A 180 41.52 14.98 -30.09
C LYS A 180 42.49 14.04 -30.82
N GLU A 181 42.50 12.75 -30.47
CA GLU A 181 43.32 11.73 -31.15
C GLU A 181 42.92 11.54 -32.63
N CYS A 182 41.62 11.63 -32.94
CA CYS A 182 41.11 11.62 -34.31
C CYS A 182 41.49 12.88 -35.09
N GLU A 183 41.36 14.05 -34.47
CA GLU A 183 41.78 15.33 -35.06
C GLU A 183 43.29 15.34 -35.38
N GLU A 184 44.12 14.81 -34.47
CA GLU A 184 45.57 14.70 -34.65
C GLU A 184 45.99 13.70 -35.73
N THR A 185 45.17 12.67 -35.99
CA THR A 185 45.45 11.64 -37.02
C THR A 185 44.75 11.90 -38.36
N GLY A 186 44.01 13.01 -38.48
CA GLY A 186 43.20 13.31 -39.67
C GLY A 186 42.06 12.32 -39.90
N GLN A 187 41.64 11.60 -38.85
CA GLN A 187 40.59 10.59 -38.90
C GLN A 187 39.24 11.18 -38.50
N VAL A 188 38.17 10.63 -39.07
CA VAL A 188 36.80 10.99 -38.69
C VAL A 188 36.40 10.20 -37.44
N CYS A 189 36.15 10.93 -36.34
CA CYS A 189 35.55 10.43 -35.11
C CYS A 189 34.03 10.65 -35.16
N GLU A 190 33.28 9.79 -35.85
CA GLU A 190 31.81 9.84 -35.77
C GLU A 190 31.32 8.86 -34.68
N PRO A 191 30.34 9.25 -33.83
CA PRO A 191 29.65 8.30 -32.96
C PRO A 191 28.86 7.33 -33.84
N GLU A 192 29.36 6.10 -33.96
CA GLU A 192 28.92 5.15 -34.98
C GLU A 192 27.95 4.12 -34.40
N LEU A 193 26.69 4.52 -34.24
CA LEU A 193 25.58 3.57 -34.21
C LEU A 193 24.90 3.55 -35.59
N PHE A 194 25.13 2.47 -36.34
CA PHE A 194 24.58 2.24 -37.67
C PHE A 194 23.61 1.06 -37.67
N VAL A 195 22.34 1.37 -37.46
CA VAL A 195 21.27 0.38 -37.53
C VAL A 195 20.62 0.52 -38.91
N THR A 196 20.98 -0.34 -39.85
CA THR A 196 20.39 -0.37 -41.19
C THR A 196 19.36 -1.47 -41.32
N HIS A 197 18.24 -1.23 -41.98
CA HIS A 197 17.38 -2.34 -42.42
C HIS A 197 17.83 -2.74 -43.83
N SER A 198 18.93 -3.49 -43.91
CA SER A 198 19.42 -4.03 -45.17
C SER A 198 18.99 -5.48 -45.31
N SER A 199 18.45 -5.86 -46.47
CA SER A 199 18.25 -7.26 -46.85
C SER A 199 19.57 -7.97 -47.15
N THR A 200 20.64 -7.22 -47.34
CA THR A 200 22.00 -7.70 -47.53
C THR A 200 22.84 -7.41 -46.28
N ALA A 201 23.58 -8.40 -45.80
CA ALA A 201 24.45 -8.21 -44.64
C ALA A 201 25.44 -7.05 -44.92
N PRO A 202 25.51 -6.02 -44.06
CA PRO A 202 26.28 -4.81 -44.33
C PRO A 202 27.77 -5.13 -44.54
N GLU A 203 28.33 -4.68 -45.65
CA GLU A 203 29.78 -4.63 -45.84
C GLU A 203 30.35 -3.56 -44.91
N ASN A 204 31.45 -3.88 -44.24
CA ASN A 204 32.05 -3.14 -43.13
C ASN A 204 32.01 -1.61 -43.33
N PRO A 205 31.05 -0.88 -42.71
CA PRO A 205 30.94 0.56 -42.90
C PRO A 205 31.79 1.35 -41.88
N PHE A 206 32.49 0.68 -40.96
CA PHE A 206 33.13 1.31 -39.80
C PHE A 206 34.66 1.28 -39.84
N ASN A 207 35.25 2.28 -39.21
CA ASN A 207 36.69 2.43 -39.13
C ASN A 207 37.31 1.38 -38.15
N PRO A 208 38.33 0.59 -38.57
CA PRO A 208 38.94 -0.47 -37.77
C PRO A 208 39.56 -0.02 -36.42
N TYR A 209 39.80 1.27 -36.18
CA TYR A 209 40.35 1.79 -34.92
C TYR A 209 39.35 1.84 -33.74
N PHE A 210 38.04 1.71 -33.99
CA PHE A 210 36.98 1.77 -32.96
C PHE A 210 36.61 0.41 -32.34
N ARG A 211 37.45 -0.61 -32.54
CA ARG A 211 37.27 -2.04 -32.23
C ARG A 211 36.93 -2.42 -30.77
N TRP A 212 36.95 -1.50 -29.79
CA TRP A 212 37.10 -1.86 -28.37
C TRP A 212 35.95 -1.50 -27.42
N ARG A 213 34.83 -0.94 -27.88
CA ARG A 213 33.73 -0.53 -26.98
C ARG A 213 32.35 -0.91 -27.53
N THR A 214 31.80 -2.01 -27.04
CA THR A 214 30.46 -2.54 -27.37
C THR A 214 29.32 -1.96 -26.53
N GLU A 215 29.62 -1.00 -25.66
CA GLU A 215 28.68 -0.46 -24.65
C GLU A 215 27.42 0.21 -25.24
N GLY A 216 27.42 0.57 -26.53
CA GLY A 216 26.30 1.21 -27.22
C GLY A 216 25.17 0.27 -27.64
N GLY A 217 25.31 -1.05 -27.43
CA GLY A 217 24.39 -2.03 -27.98
C GLY A 217 22.96 -1.98 -27.44
N LEU A 218 22.73 -1.75 -26.14
CA LEU A 218 21.36 -1.67 -25.62
C LEU A 218 20.61 -0.43 -26.14
N HIS A 219 21.35 0.64 -26.39
CA HIS A 219 20.79 1.81 -27.06
C HIS A 219 20.43 1.50 -28.52
N ALA A 220 21.28 0.76 -29.23
CA ALA A 220 20.98 0.23 -30.57
C ALA A 220 19.69 -0.61 -30.60
N LEU A 221 19.55 -1.52 -29.63
CA LEU A 221 18.37 -2.35 -29.47
C LEU A 221 17.12 -1.49 -29.25
N MET A 222 17.19 -0.49 -28.38
CA MET A 222 16.05 0.40 -28.12
C MET A 222 15.62 1.15 -29.39
N GLN A 223 16.56 1.71 -30.14
CA GLN A 223 16.28 2.46 -31.37
C GLN A 223 15.77 1.55 -32.50
N LEU A 224 16.29 0.34 -32.62
CA LEU A 224 15.78 -0.69 -33.54
C LEU A 224 14.27 -0.97 -33.31
N VAL A 225 13.84 -0.96 -32.06
CA VAL A 225 12.45 -1.24 -31.69
C VAL A 225 11.56 0.00 -31.87
N LEU A 226 12.07 1.18 -31.50
CA LEU A 226 11.32 2.45 -31.58
C LEU A 226 11.16 2.97 -33.02
N CYS A 227 12.18 2.83 -33.87
CA CYS A 227 12.21 3.36 -35.23
C CYS A 227 11.48 2.47 -36.24
N ARG A 228 10.20 2.17 -35.98
CA ARG A 228 9.40 1.22 -36.77
C ARG A 228 9.33 1.56 -38.26
N ASP A 229 9.21 2.83 -38.60
CA ASP A 229 9.07 3.27 -40.00
C ASP A 229 10.37 3.19 -40.78
N VAL A 230 11.51 3.39 -40.10
CA VAL A 230 12.86 3.27 -40.70
C VAL A 230 13.22 1.80 -40.88
N ILE A 231 12.93 0.98 -39.88
CA ILE A 231 13.23 -0.45 -39.89
C ILE A 231 12.22 -1.25 -40.71
N ASN A 232 11.03 -0.69 -40.95
CA ASN A 232 9.94 -1.30 -41.72
C ASN A 232 9.60 -2.72 -41.26
N TRP A 233 9.43 -2.90 -39.95
CA TRP A 233 9.07 -4.20 -39.37
C TRP A 233 7.75 -4.73 -39.95
N GLY A 234 7.74 -6.01 -40.34
CA GLY A 234 6.53 -6.70 -40.76
C GLY A 234 5.50 -6.86 -39.63
N ARG A 235 4.34 -7.43 -39.98
CA ARG A 235 3.26 -7.74 -39.02
C ARG A 235 3.44 -9.09 -38.32
N ASN A 236 4.58 -9.75 -38.48
CA ASN A 236 4.92 -11.04 -37.92
C ASN A 236 5.38 -10.94 -36.45
N ASP A 237 5.61 -12.08 -35.80
CA ASP A 237 6.30 -12.07 -34.51
C ASP A 237 7.78 -11.69 -34.75
N ARG A 238 8.40 -10.99 -33.79
CA ARG A 238 9.69 -10.33 -34.01
C ARG A 238 10.70 -10.83 -32.98
N ILE A 239 11.84 -11.31 -33.48
CA ILE A 239 12.96 -11.74 -32.66
C ILE A 239 14.18 -10.89 -33.01
N VAL A 240 14.83 -10.33 -31.99
CA VAL A 240 16.12 -9.66 -32.14
C VAL A 240 17.20 -10.55 -31.54
N ILE A 241 18.23 -10.83 -32.32
CA ILE A 241 19.45 -11.48 -31.85
C ILE A 241 20.45 -10.38 -31.56
N TYR A 242 20.70 -10.14 -30.28
CA TYR A 242 21.70 -9.19 -29.80
C TYR A 242 23.02 -9.92 -29.58
N ALA A 243 24.02 -9.68 -30.42
CA ALA A 243 25.32 -10.34 -30.32
C ALA A 243 26.42 -9.34 -29.94
N ALA A 244 27.15 -9.59 -28.86
CA ALA A 244 28.29 -8.77 -28.45
C ALA A 244 29.40 -9.61 -27.80
N ASP A 245 30.64 -9.14 -27.97
CA ASP A 245 31.87 -9.68 -27.41
C ASP A 245 32.38 -8.90 -26.18
N GLY A 246 31.54 -8.02 -25.64
CA GLY A 246 31.79 -7.29 -24.39
C GLY A 246 30.50 -6.98 -23.65
N ASN A 247 30.64 -6.32 -22.50
CA ASN A 247 29.54 -5.98 -21.60
C ASN A 247 28.60 -4.93 -22.20
N TYR A 248 27.43 -4.78 -21.57
CA TYR A 248 26.44 -3.77 -21.89
C TYR A 248 26.43 -2.65 -20.85
N LYS A 249 25.80 -1.52 -21.18
CA LYS A 249 25.63 -0.38 -20.26
C LYS A 249 24.16 -0.04 -20.08
N LEU A 250 23.74 0.14 -18.82
CA LEU A 250 22.43 0.63 -18.43
C LEU A 250 22.58 1.96 -17.70
N ALA A 251 21.61 2.86 -17.87
CA ALA A 251 21.52 4.06 -17.06
C ALA A 251 20.87 3.77 -15.70
N PRO A 252 21.17 4.56 -14.65
CA PRO A 252 20.41 4.55 -13.40
C PRO A 252 18.94 4.90 -13.66
N GLU A 253 18.03 4.36 -12.85
CA GLU A 253 16.58 4.62 -13.00
C GLU A 253 16.19 6.07 -12.70
N THR A 254 16.96 6.79 -11.86
CA THR A 254 16.64 8.13 -11.36
C THR A 254 17.56 9.23 -11.90
N SER A 255 18.12 9.07 -13.10
CA SER A 255 19.06 10.05 -13.66
C SER A 255 18.35 11.35 -14.09
N GLU A 256 18.45 12.40 -13.26
CA GLU A 256 17.92 13.76 -13.47
C GLU A 256 18.76 14.61 -14.47
N THR A 257 19.75 14.03 -15.16
CA THR A 257 20.57 14.81 -16.10
C THR A 257 19.89 14.97 -17.47
N GLU A 258 19.81 16.22 -17.94
CA GLU A 258 19.30 16.65 -19.25
C GLU A 258 20.07 16.03 -20.43
N ILE A 259 19.81 14.76 -20.75
CA ILE A 259 20.21 14.15 -22.01
C ILE A 259 18.98 13.50 -22.63
N ILE A 260 18.78 13.83 -23.92
CA ILE A 260 17.64 13.48 -24.79
C ILE A 260 17.05 12.11 -24.46
N ASN A 261 15.73 12.08 -24.27
CA ASN A 261 14.95 10.89 -23.96
C ASN A 261 15.30 9.73 -24.91
N SER A 262 15.85 8.65 -24.37
CA SER A 262 16.18 7.42 -25.08
C SER A 262 14.93 6.74 -25.68
N SER A 263 13.73 7.12 -25.20
CA SER A 263 12.43 6.53 -25.52
C SER A 263 11.76 7.03 -26.81
N ILE A 264 12.43 7.87 -27.59
CA ILE A 264 11.96 8.31 -28.91
C ILE A 264 12.88 7.80 -30.02
N CYS A 265 12.33 7.54 -31.21
CA CYS A 265 13.15 7.24 -32.38
C CYS A 265 13.97 8.46 -32.79
N GLN A 266 15.28 8.29 -32.93
CA GLN A 266 16.23 9.34 -33.33
C GLN A 266 17.08 8.93 -34.54
N MET A 267 16.66 7.89 -35.24
CA MET A 267 17.38 7.38 -36.40
C MET A 267 17.09 8.24 -37.63
N ASN A 268 18.15 8.68 -38.30
CA ASN A 268 18.09 9.38 -39.58
C ASN A 268 19.00 8.66 -40.58
N ASN A 269 18.47 8.27 -41.75
CA ASN A 269 19.20 7.49 -42.76
C ASN A 269 19.96 6.28 -42.19
N SER A 270 19.30 5.48 -41.34
CA SER A 270 19.89 4.30 -40.67
C SER A 270 21.08 4.60 -39.74
N ARG A 271 21.28 5.86 -39.36
CA ARG A 271 22.33 6.32 -38.46
C ARG A 271 21.74 7.05 -37.27
N ILE A 272 22.43 6.99 -36.14
CA ILE A 272 22.14 7.81 -34.98
C ILE A 272 23.37 8.67 -34.70
N GLN A 273 23.23 9.97 -34.94
CA GLN A 273 24.33 10.95 -34.83
C GLN A 273 24.29 11.71 -33.50
N THR A 274 23.24 11.53 -32.68
CA THR A 274 23.06 12.22 -31.41
C THR A 274 23.69 11.42 -30.27
N LYS A 275 24.33 12.15 -29.33
CA LYS A 275 24.82 11.57 -28.07
C LYS A 275 23.62 11.31 -27.16
N ILE A 276 23.17 10.06 -27.12
CA ILE A 276 22.05 9.62 -26.28
C ILE A 276 22.59 8.74 -25.16
N ARG A 277 21.99 8.85 -23.98
CA ARG A 277 22.33 7.97 -22.85
C ARG A 277 21.87 6.53 -23.11
N PRO A 278 22.55 5.52 -22.56
CA PRO A 278 22.03 4.16 -22.53
C PRO A 278 20.64 4.11 -21.86
N PRO A 279 19.79 3.14 -22.22
CA PRO A 279 18.49 3.00 -21.58
C PRO A 279 18.62 2.51 -20.13
N SER A 280 17.64 2.84 -19.29
CA SER A 280 17.48 2.15 -18.01
C SER A 280 16.88 0.75 -18.23
N LEU A 281 16.92 -0.10 -17.21
CA LEU A 281 16.31 -1.42 -17.29
C LEU A 281 14.79 -1.32 -17.49
N SER A 282 14.15 -0.40 -16.78
CA SER A 282 12.71 -0.17 -16.86
C SER A 282 12.29 0.38 -18.23
N GLU A 283 13.09 1.28 -18.83
CA GLU A 283 12.87 1.78 -20.18
C GLU A 283 12.97 0.65 -21.23
N LEU A 284 14.04 -0.14 -21.18
CA LEU A 284 14.23 -1.26 -22.10
C LEU A 284 13.09 -2.29 -21.98
N ARG A 285 12.70 -2.63 -20.75
CA ARG A 285 11.57 -3.53 -20.47
C ARG A 285 10.27 -2.98 -21.08
N LYS A 286 9.97 -1.71 -20.86
CA LYS A 286 8.78 -1.03 -21.38
C LYS A 286 8.73 -1.11 -22.90
N VAL A 287 9.81 -0.71 -23.58
CA VAL A 287 9.89 -0.71 -25.04
C VAL A 287 9.72 -2.13 -25.60
N LEU A 288 10.38 -3.14 -25.03
CA LEU A 288 10.23 -4.52 -25.48
C LEU A 288 8.82 -5.08 -25.25
N PHE A 289 8.20 -4.78 -24.10
CA PHE A 289 6.84 -5.20 -23.75
C PHE A 289 5.77 -4.56 -24.65
N GLU A 290 5.83 -3.25 -24.88
CA GLU A 290 4.87 -2.52 -25.70
C GLU A 290 4.93 -2.94 -27.18
N ASN A 291 6.11 -3.33 -27.64
CA ASN A 291 6.36 -3.73 -29.03
C ASN A 291 6.31 -5.25 -29.26
N ASN A 292 6.07 -6.06 -28.22
CA ASN A 292 6.09 -7.53 -28.26
C ASN A 292 7.36 -8.09 -28.95
N ILE A 293 8.53 -7.50 -28.64
CA ILE A 293 9.84 -7.93 -29.18
C ILE A 293 10.47 -8.95 -28.24
N GLN A 294 10.88 -10.09 -28.77
CA GLN A 294 11.65 -11.11 -28.05
C GLN A 294 13.14 -10.93 -28.36
N VAL A 295 13.99 -11.01 -27.35
CA VAL A 295 15.44 -10.79 -27.52
C VAL A 295 16.22 -12.05 -27.14
N ILE A 296 17.13 -12.49 -28.00
CA ILE A 296 18.15 -13.48 -27.69
C ILE A 296 19.47 -12.75 -27.51
N PHE A 297 20.00 -12.76 -26.29
CA PHE A 297 21.35 -12.26 -26.03
C PHE A 297 22.37 -13.35 -26.37
N ALA A 298 23.06 -13.17 -27.49
CA ALA A 298 24.08 -14.06 -28.03
C ALA A 298 25.46 -13.67 -27.48
N ALA A 299 25.88 -14.33 -26.40
CA ALA A 299 27.18 -14.15 -25.79
C ALA A 299 28.27 -14.74 -26.69
N LEU A 300 29.16 -13.88 -27.18
CA LEU A 300 30.24 -14.26 -28.08
C LEU A 300 31.50 -14.75 -27.35
N ARG A 301 31.50 -14.62 -26.03
CA ARG A 301 32.50 -15.16 -25.11
C ARG A 301 31.78 -15.84 -23.95
N TYR A 302 32.35 -16.94 -23.47
CA TYR A 302 31.73 -17.76 -22.45
C TYR A 302 31.58 -17.03 -21.11
N ASP A 303 32.53 -16.17 -20.76
CA ASP A 303 32.52 -15.41 -19.51
C ASP A 303 31.44 -14.32 -19.42
N LEU A 304 30.79 -13.99 -20.54
CA LEU A 304 29.67 -13.04 -20.58
C LEU A 304 28.30 -13.72 -20.43
N LEU A 305 28.25 -15.06 -20.42
CA LEU A 305 27.00 -15.81 -20.48
C LEU A 305 26.11 -15.53 -19.26
N ASP A 306 26.68 -15.52 -18.06
CA ASP A 306 25.94 -15.27 -16.81
C ASP A 306 25.45 -13.83 -16.71
N GLU A 307 26.24 -12.87 -17.20
CA GLU A 307 25.87 -11.45 -17.23
C GLU A 307 24.64 -11.22 -18.13
N TYR A 308 24.67 -11.78 -19.34
CA TYR A 308 23.54 -11.73 -20.26
C TYR A 308 22.33 -12.52 -19.77
N ALA A 309 22.52 -13.67 -19.11
CA ALA A 309 21.44 -14.41 -18.48
C ALA A 309 20.78 -13.60 -17.36
N GLY A 310 21.57 -12.87 -16.57
CA GLY A 310 21.09 -11.95 -15.54
C GLY A 310 20.23 -10.82 -16.12
N LEU A 311 20.63 -10.22 -17.24
CA LEU A 311 19.83 -9.23 -17.95
C LEU A 311 18.54 -9.83 -18.53
N ALA A 312 18.66 -10.95 -19.25
CA ALA A 312 17.55 -11.63 -19.91
C ALA A 312 16.45 -12.02 -18.89
N SER A 313 16.84 -12.47 -17.70
CA SER A 313 15.90 -12.84 -16.63
C SER A 313 15.00 -11.69 -16.15
N LYS A 314 15.40 -10.44 -16.40
CA LYS A 314 14.67 -9.23 -16.00
C LYS A 314 13.85 -8.63 -17.14
N LEU A 315 13.94 -9.17 -18.36
CA LEU A 315 13.28 -8.65 -19.56
C LEU A 315 12.14 -9.57 -20.00
N PRO A 316 11.09 -9.03 -20.64
CA PRO A 316 9.92 -9.80 -20.97
C PRO A 316 10.27 -10.77 -22.10
N LYS A 317 10.28 -12.07 -21.77
CA LYS A 317 10.57 -13.16 -22.70
C LYS A 317 11.87 -12.96 -23.50
N ALA A 318 12.97 -12.78 -22.77
CA ALA A 318 14.32 -12.77 -23.31
C ALA A 318 15.04 -14.10 -23.02
N GLY A 319 15.91 -14.50 -23.93
CA GLY A 319 16.74 -15.70 -23.83
C GLY A 319 18.23 -15.37 -23.93
N VAL A 320 19.06 -16.37 -23.67
CA VAL A 320 20.52 -16.29 -23.86
C VAL A 320 20.98 -17.44 -24.73
N ALA A 321 22.01 -17.20 -25.52
CA ALA A 321 22.70 -18.20 -26.32
C ALA A 321 24.21 -17.95 -26.23
N PHE A 322 25.01 -19.01 -26.08
CA PHE A 322 26.45 -18.91 -26.30
C PHE A 322 26.73 -19.12 -27.78
N VAL A 323 27.63 -18.35 -28.38
CA VAL A 323 28.06 -18.55 -29.77
C VAL A 323 29.56 -18.81 -29.80
N ASP A 324 29.94 -20.04 -30.12
CA ASP A 324 31.32 -20.38 -30.42
C ASP A 324 31.64 -20.01 -31.86
N ILE A 325 32.49 -18.99 -32.04
CA ILE A 325 32.89 -18.49 -33.36
C ILE A 325 33.98 -19.38 -33.98
N SER A 326 34.62 -20.23 -33.16
CA SER A 326 35.65 -21.16 -33.59
C SER A 326 35.08 -22.46 -34.13
N ASP A 327 33.84 -22.81 -33.74
CA ASP A 327 33.10 -23.96 -34.25
C ASP A 327 31.90 -23.52 -35.10
N PRO A 328 32.04 -23.47 -36.44
CA PRO A 328 30.94 -23.10 -37.33
C PRO A 328 29.80 -24.12 -37.37
N ASN A 329 29.97 -25.33 -36.81
CA ASN A 329 28.93 -26.36 -36.76
C ASN A 329 28.17 -26.38 -35.43
N TYR A 330 28.58 -25.57 -34.45
CA TYR A 330 27.84 -25.44 -33.20
C TYR A 330 26.46 -24.82 -33.50
N PRO A 331 25.34 -25.35 -32.95
CA PRO A 331 24.01 -24.79 -33.13
C PRO A 331 23.63 -23.84 -31.97
N PRO A 332 24.15 -22.60 -31.90
CA PRO A 332 24.06 -21.73 -30.72
C PRO A 332 22.64 -21.35 -30.34
N PHE A 333 21.73 -21.29 -31.31
CA PHE A 333 20.41 -20.70 -31.11
C PHE A 333 19.29 -21.73 -30.93
N GLU A 334 19.56 -23.03 -31.11
CA GLU A 334 18.50 -24.05 -31.11
C GLU A 334 17.74 -24.08 -29.78
N SER A 335 18.46 -24.14 -28.66
CA SER A 335 17.87 -24.11 -27.31
C SER A 335 17.15 -22.79 -27.01
N ALA A 336 17.71 -21.66 -27.47
CA ALA A 336 17.10 -20.34 -27.28
C ALA A 336 15.79 -20.22 -28.07
N PHE A 337 15.74 -20.71 -29.31
CA PHE A 337 14.53 -20.72 -30.12
C PHE A 337 13.48 -21.70 -29.60
N ASP A 338 13.88 -22.88 -29.11
CA ASP A 338 12.95 -23.82 -28.46
C ASP A 338 12.23 -23.12 -27.32
N ARG A 339 12.99 -22.55 -26.37
CA ARG A 339 12.44 -21.81 -25.22
C ARG A 339 11.55 -20.66 -25.63
N LEU A 340 11.96 -19.80 -26.58
CA LEU A 340 11.10 -18.70 -27.03
C LEU A 340 9.77 -19.16 -27.63
N ARG A 341 9.70 -20.38 -28.17
CA ARG A 341 8.47 -20.92 -28.73
C ARG A 341 7.65 -21.72 -27.72
N THR A 342 8.30 -22.40 -26.78
CA THR A 342 7.65 -23.30 -25.82
C THR A 342 7.32 -22.66 -24.50
N ASP A 343 8.17 -21.75 -24.02
CA ASP A 343 7.99 -21.08 -22.74
C ASP A 343 6.80 -20.15 -22.87
N LEU A 344 5.72 -20.50 -22.18
CA LEU A 344 4.52 -19.68 -22.11
C LEU A 344 4.72 -18.65 -21.01
N VAL A 345 4.84 -17.39 -21.39
CA VAL A 345 5.18 -16.29 -20.47
C VAL A 345 4.04 -15.28 -20.38
N LEU A 346 3.52 -15.08 -19.17
CA LEU A 346 2.64 -13.97 -18.81
C LEU A 346 3.43 -12.94 -18.01
N THR A 347 3.28 -11.66 -18.34
CA THR A 347 3.99 -10.57 -17.66
C THR A 347 3.22 -9.26 -17.76
N HIS A 348 3.59 -8.28 -16.93
CA HIS A 348 3.04 -6.93 -16.91
C HIS A 348 4.18 -5.91 -16.75
N LEU A 349 3.88 -4.63 -16.98
CA LEU A 349 4.77 -3.54 -16.59
C LEU A 349 4.53 -3.15 -15.14
N PRO A 350 5.57 -2.77 -14.37
CA PRO A 350 5.40 -2.33 -12.99
C PRO A 350 4.32 -1.25 -12.85
N VAL A 351 3.38 -1.45 -11.92
CA VAL A 351 2.29 -0.51 -11.66
C VAL A 351 2.53 0.16 -10.31
N PRO A 352 2.63 1.51 -10.24
CA PRO A 352 2.88 2.22 -8.98
C PRO A 352 1.86 1.87 -7.90
N GLY A 353 2.34 1.50 -6.71
CA GLY A 353 1.50 1.19 -5.54
C GLY A 353 0.89 -0.22 -5.54
N LEU A 354 1.10 -1.03 -6.59
CA LEU A 354 0.65 -2.42 -6.65
C LEU A 354 1.81 -3.40 -6.58
N ASN A 355 1.57 -4.51 -5.89
CA ASN A 355 2.38 -5.72 -5.97
C ASN A 355 1.57 -6.80 -6.70
N ILE A 356 2.13 -7.34 -7.77
CA ILE A 356 1.48 -8.34 -8.63
C ILE A 356 2.40 -9.53 -8.75
N THR A 357 1.94 -10.71 -8.35
CA THR A 357 2.74 -11.94 -8.38
C THR A 357 2.05 -13.02 -9.20
N TYR A 358 2.88 -13.90 -9.76
CA TYR A 358 2.41 -15.00 -10.61
C TYR A 358 2.79 -16.34 -10.00
N GLU A 359 1.80 -17.22 -9.88
CA GLU A 359 1.99 -18.63 -9.59
C GLU A 359 1.45 -19.46 -10.77
N PRO A 360 2.33 -19.91 -11.68
CA PRO A 360 1.93 -20.79 -12.78
C PRO A 360 1.57 -22.20 -12.27
N LEU A 361 0.55 -22.83 -12.85
CA LEU A 361 0.08 -24.16 -12.50
C LEU A 361 0.44 -25.18 -13.60
N CYS A 362 1.74 -25.47 -13.72
CA CYS A 362 2.29 -26.41 -14.70
C CYS A 362 3.51 -27.17 -14.12
N ASP A 363 3.90 -28.28 -14.77
CA ASP A 363 4.91 -29.24 -14.28
C ASP A 363 6.29 -28.61 -14.07
N SER A 364 6.74 -27.80 -15.02
CA SER A 364 7.99 -27.06 -14.95
C SER A 364 7.69 -25.57 -15.10
N ARG A 365 8.06 -24.81 -14.07
CA ARG A 365 7.61 -23.43 -13.93
C ARG A 365 8.60 -22.53 -13.22
N ARG A 366 8.42 -21.23 -13.44
CA ARG A 366 9.03 -20.15 -12.67
C ARG A 366 8.00 -19.04 -12.51
N GLY A 367 7.75 -18.62 -11.27
CA GLY A 367 6.89 -17.47 -10.97
C GLY A 367 7.67 -16.47 -10.13
N ASP A 368 7.49 -15.18 -10.43
CA ASP A 368 8.02 -14.07 -9.63
C ASP A 368 7.03 -12.89 -9.60
N TYR A 369 7.50 -11.72 -9.16
CA TYR A 369 6.69 -10.49 -9.01
C TYR A 369 6.51 -9.69 -10.32
N LEU A 370 7.01 -10.19 -11.46
CA LEU A 370 6.85 -9.52 -12.77
C LEU A 370 6.39 -10.47 -13.86
N GLN A 371 6.66 -11.77 -13.73
CA GLN A 371 6.32 -12.76 -14.73
C GLN A 371 6.00 -14.14 -14.16
N GLY A 372 5.13 -14.84 -14.86
CA GLY A 372 4.90 -16.27 -14.72
C GLY A 372 5.29 -17.00 -15.99
N THR A 373 6.10 -18.04 -15.87
CA THR A 373 6.59 -18.85 -16.98
C THR A 373 6.26 -20.31 -16.77
N CYS A 374 5.63 -20.92 -17.78
CA CYS A 374 5.50 -22.37 -17.91
C CYS A 374 6.45 -22.89 -18.99
N TYR A 375 7.37 -23.79 -18.60
CA TYR A 375 8.29 -24.46 -19.52
C TYR A 375 7.60 -25.69 -20.11
N LEU A 376 7.02 -25.55 -21.31
CA LEU A 376 6.15 -26.57 -21.89
C LEU A 376 6.90 -27.63 -22.69
N ARG A 377 6.58 -28.90 -22.43
CA ARG A 377 7.02 -30.05 -23.24
C ARG A 377 6.02 -30.32 -24.37
N ASN A 378 6.44 -31.11 -25.38
CA ASN A 378 5.64 -31.39 -26.58
C ASN A 378 4.18 -31.81 -26.32
N ARG A 379 3.91 -32.59 -25.26
CA ARG A 379 2.56 -33.06 -24.90
C ARG A 379 1.63 -31.93 -24.43
N ASP A 380 2.18 -30.87 -23.86
CA ASP A 380 1.42 -29.80 -23.20
C ASP A 380 1.34 -28.53 -24.04
N ARG A 381 2.08 -28.46 -25.17
CA ARG A 381 2.06 -27.35 -26.14
C ARG A 381 0.65 -27.01 -26.68
N ARG A 382 -0.30 -27.96 -26.64
CA ARG A 382 -1.69 -27.77 -27.12
C ARG A 382 -2.71 -27.51 -26.00
N LYS A 383 -2.29 -27.59 -24.73
CA LYS A 383 -3.17 -27.41 -23.58
C LYS A 383 -3.12 -25.98 -23.09
N SER A 384 -4.25 -25.51 -22.56
CA SER A 384 -4.29 -24.29 -21.76
C SER A 384 -3.54 -24.51 -20.45
N GLN A 385 -2.81 -23.50 -20.01
CA GLN A 385 -2.10 -23.46 -18.74
C GLN A 385 -2.74 -22.39 -17.86
N THR A 386 -2.89 -22.69 -16.58
CA THR A 386 -3.49 -21.77 -15.61
C THR A 386 -2.41 -21.03 -14.84
N PHE A 387 -2.64 -19.75 -14.60
CA PHE A 387 -1.80 -18.89 -13.79
C PHE A 387 -2.68 -18.27 -12.69
N ASN A 388 -2.30 -18.47 -11.44
CA ASN A 388 -2.83 -17.69 -10.34
C ASN A 388 -2.11 -16.34 -10.36
N VAL A 389 -2.86 -15.26 -10.57
CA VAL A 389 -2.34 -13.89 -10.51
C VAL A 389 -2.85 -13.26 -9.24
N THR A 390 -1.94 -12.90 -8.34
CA THR A 390 -2.26 -12.27 -7.05
C THR A 390 -1.90 -10.80 -7.12
N VAL A 391 -2.85 -9.93 -6.80
CA VAL A 391 -2.70 -8.47 -6.78
C VAL A 391 -2.93 -7.97 -5.37
N SER A 392 -2.04 -7.11 -4.86
CA SER A 392 -2.20 -6.45 -3.57
C SER A 392 -1.72 -5.00 -3.61
N SER A 393 -2.25 -4.20 -2.68
CA SER A 393 -1.80 -2.84 -2.40
C SER A 393 -1.62 -2.66 -0.90
N GLU A 394 -0.72 -1.78 -0.48
CA GLU A 394 -0.55 -1.44 0.94
C GLU A 394 -1.45 -0.28 1.37
N SER A 395 -1.84 0.58 0.43
CA SER A 395 -2.65 1.77 0.67
C SER A 395 -3.81 1.87 -0.32
N CYS A 396 -4.73 2.80 -0.04
CA CYS A 396 -5.80 3.16 -0.95
C CYS A 396 -5.23 3.89 -2.18
N LEU A 397 -5.36 3.28 -3.36
CA LEU A 397 -4.86 3.84 -4.61
C LEU A 397 -5.93 4.67 -5.31
N LEU A 398 -5.55 5.38 -6.37
CA LEU A 398 -6.53 5.92 -7.33
C LEU A 398 -6.98 4.81 -8.30
N PRO A 399 -8.19 4.91 -8.89
CA PRO A 399 -8.60 4.01 -9.97
C PRO A 399 -7.57 3.97 -11.09
N ALA A 400 -7.25 2.77 -11.57
CA ALA A 400 -6.20 2.55 -12.55
C ALA A 400 -6.54 1.38 -13.47
N SER A 401 -5.78 1.26 -14.57
CA SER A 401 -5.87 0.10 -15.46
C SER A 401 -4.48 -0.36 -15.86
N PHE A 402 -4.26 -1.66 -15.92
CA PHE A 402 -3.02 -2.23 -16.42
C PHE A 402 -3.27 -3.48 -17.28
N GLU A 403 -2.26 -3.86 -18.05
CA GLU A 403 -2.33 -5.00 -18.95
C GLU A 403 -1.40 -6.13 -18.50
N ILE A 404 -1.91 -7.35 -18.55
CA ILE A 404 -1.12 -8.57 -18.48
C ILE A 404 -1.06 -9.16 -19.90
N LYS A 405 0.14 -9.28 -20.47
CA LYS A 405 0.33 -9.79 -21.82
C LYS A 405 0.79 -11.24 -21.82
N ASN A 406 0.28 -12.00 -22.80
CA ASN A 406 0.87 -13.26 -23.21
C ASN A 406 1.97 -12.99 -24.25
N MET A 407 3.23 -13.19 -23.86
CA MET A 407 4.37 -12.88 -24.73
C MET A 407 4.58 -13.89 -25.87
N ASN A 408 3.79 -14.98 -25.91
CA ASN A 408 3.74 -15.94 -27.02
C ASN A 408 2.69 -15.55 -28.05
N THR A 409 1.75 -14.68 -27.69
CA THR A 409 0.72 -14.17 -28.58
C THR A 409 0.77 -12.63 -28.60
N ARG A 410 -0.27 -11.98 -29.15
CA ARG A 410 -0.47 -10.53 -29.01
C ARG A 410 -1.67 -10.22 -28.11
N ASP A 411 -2.17 -11.24 -27.42
CA ASP A 411 -3.35 -11.12 -26.59
C ASP A 411 -2.94 -10.52 -25.24
N SER A 412 -3.80 -9.66 -24.73
CA SER A 412 -3.67 -9.02 -23.43
C SER A 412 -4.95 -9.20 -22.63
N LEU A 413 -4.79 -9.28 -21.32
CA LEU A 413 -5.84 -9.15 -20.34
C LEU A 413 -5.75 -7.73 -19.77
N THR A 414 -6.84 -6.97 -19.89
CA THR A 414 -6.99 -5.67 -19.25
C THR A 414 -7.59 -5.84 -17.86
N VAL A 415 -6.91 -5.32 -16.84
CA VAL A 415 -7.41 -5.29 -15.46
C VAL A 415 -7.80 -3.85 -15.12
N GLU A 416 -9.09 -3.62 -14.92
CA GLU A 416 -9.67 -2.35 -14.46
C GLU A 416 -9.75 -2.38 -12.93
N LEU A 417 -8.87 -1.65 -12.26
CA LEU A 417 -8.75 -1.62 -10.80
C LEU A 417 -9.62 -0.51 -10.21
N THR A 418 -10.54 -0.89 -9.33
CA THR A 418 -11.27 0.02 -8.45
C THR A 418 -10.82 -0.20 -7.00
N PRO A 419 -10.24 0.82 -6.34
CA PRO A 419 -9.84 0.71 -4.95
C PRO A 419 -11.09 0.60 -4.04
N ARG A 420 -11.16 -0.44 -3.21
CA ARG A 420 -12.28 -0.68 -2.28
C ARG A 420 -11.91 -0.25 -0.87
N CYS A 421 -11.88 1.07 -0.66
CA CYS A 421 -11.50 1.69 0.61
C CYS A 421 -12.70 2.11 1.46
N ASN A 422 -13.88 2.17 0.84
CA ASN A 422 -15.12 2.53 1.48
C ASN A 422 -15.90 1.29 1.92
N CYS A 423 -16.87 1.51 2.81
CA CYS A 423 -17.75 0.48 3.31
C CYS A 423 -19.08 0.48 2.59
N GLU A 424 -19.52 -0.70 2.13
CA GLU A 424 -20.85 -0.93 1.59
C GLU A 424 -21.76 -1.47 2.70
N CYS A 425 -22.27 -0.56 3.53
CA CYS A 425 -23.03 -0.94 4.73
C CYS A 425 -24.49 -1.34 4.44
N GLY A 426 -25.01 -0.99 3.24
CA GLY A 426 -26.39 -1.26 2.86
C GLY A 426 -27.39 -0.56 3.77
N ASP A 427 -27.07 0.66 4.19
CA ASP A 427 -27.88 1.43 5.14
C ASP A 427 -29.26 1.72 4.54
N GLN A 428 -30.31 1.53 5.35
CA GLN A 428 -31.67 1.92 5.01
C GLN A 428 -31.99 3.27 5.67
N PRO A 429 -32.85 4.10 5.04
CA PRO A 429 -33.32 5.33 5.67
C PRO A 429 -33.95 5.03 7.04
N ASP A 430 -33.43 5.68 8.07
CA ASP A 430 -33.99 5.67 9.42
C ASP A 430 -33.86 7.09 9.99
N PRO A 431 -34.82 7.98 9.68
CA PRO A 431 -34.79 9.37 10.12
C PRO A 431 -34.75 9.51 11.63
N ASP A 432 -35.46 8.64 12.36
CA ASP A 432 -35.57 8.71 13.82
C ASP A 432 -34.23 8.42 14.50
N PHE A 433 -33.41 7.52 13.95
CA PHE A 433 -32.07 7.23 14.46
C PHE A 433 -31.14 8.47 14.45
N CYS A 434 -31.32 9.38 13.50
CA CYS A 434 -30.52 10.60 13.36
C CYS A 434 -31.34 11.86 13.65
N SER A 435 -32.27 11.78 14.61
CA SER A 435 -33.09 12.91 15.10
C SER A 435 -33.83 13.68 14.00
N ASN A 436 -34.18 13.00 12.90
CA ASN A 436 -34.78 13.57 11.70
C ASN A 436 -33.94 14.69 11.04
N ALA A 437 -32.64 14.78 11.37
CA ALA A 437 -31.71 15.83 10.95
C ALA A 437 -30.38 15.25 10.42
N GLY A 438 -30.46 14.08 9.77
CA GLY A 438 -29.32 13.40 9.19
C GLY A 438 -29.70 12.05 8.61
N ASN A 439 -28.70 11.36 8.08
CA ASN A 439 -28.87 10.05 7.49
C ASN A 439 -27.94 9.02 8.15
N PRO A 440 -28.40 7.77 8.38
CA PRO A 440 -27.54 6.70 8.87
C PRO A 440 -26.47 6.33 7.83
N VAL A 441 -25.23 6.19 8.29
CA VAL A 441 -24.08 5.72 7.52
C VAL A 441 -23.27 4.77 8.38
N CYS A 442 -23.30 3.47 8.06
CA CYS A 442 -22.56 2.42 8.74
C CYS A 442 -22.77 2.40 10.26
N GLY A 443 -24.00 2.60 10.72
CA GLY A 443 -24.34 2.61 12.16
C GLY A 443 -24.00 3.90 12.91
N LYS A 444 -23.54 4.95 12.22
CA LYS A 444 -23.42 6.32 12.73
C LYS A 444 -24.36 7.26 11.97
N CYS A 445 -24.51 8.48 12.45
CA CYS A 445 -25.25 9.52 11.73
C CYS A 445 -24.30 10.45 10.97
N ARG A 446 -24.66 10.74 9.71
CA ARG A 446 -24.13 11.87 8.96
C ARG A 446 -25.17 12.97 9.01
N CYS A 447 -24.90 13.99 9.82
CA CYS A 447 -25.83 15.08 10.06
C CYS A 447 -25.99 15.99 8.84
N ASP A 448 -27.19 16.53 8.71
CA ASP A 448 -27.48 17.56 7.73
C ASP A 448 -26.76 18.86 8.11
N LYS A 449 -26.73 19.82 7.17
CA LYS A 449 -26.08 21.10 7.39
C LYS A 449 -26.65 21.79 8.64
N ASP A 450 -25.78 22.35 9.47
CA ASP A 450 -26.09 23.05 10.72
C ASP A 450 -26.57 22.16 11.87
N TYR A 451 -26.53 20.83 11.72
CA TYR A 451 -26.75 19.86 12.81
C TYR A 451 -25.47 19.10 13.17
N PHE A 452 -25.34 18.70 14.43
CA PHE A 452 -24.19 17.97 14.98
C PHE A 452 -24.62 17.14 16.20
N GLY A 453 -23.69 16.35 16.74
CA GLY A 453 -23.99 15.35 17.77
C GLY A 453 -23.92 13.93 17.22
N ALA A 454 -23.96 12.93 18.10
CA ALA A 454 -23.78 11.52 17.71
C ALA A 454 -24.98 10.99 16.90
N SER A 455 -26.17 11.53 17.18
CA SER A 455 -27.46 11.23 16.56
C SER A 455 -28.07 12.48 15.89
N CYS A 456 -27.25 13.50 15.58
CA CYS A 456 -27.68 14.79 15.01
C CYS A 456 -28.73 15.53 15.85
N GLU A 457 -28.64 15.35 17.17
CA GLU A 457 -29.57 15.87 18.15
C GLU A 457 -29.40 17.37 18.43
N CYS A 458 -28.33 17.99 17.95
CA CYS A 458 -28.01 19.40 18.19
C CYS A 458 -28.02 20.20 16.88
N SER A 459 -28.37 21.47 16.96
CA SER A 459 -28.35 22.44 15.86
C SER A 459 -27.50 23.67 16.20
N ILE A 460 -26.98 24.38 15.19
CA ILE A 460 -26.27 25.66 15.38
C ILE A 460 -27.21 26.74 15.94
N SER A 461 -28.53 26.59 15.74
CA SER A 461 -29.56 27.44 16.36
C SER A 461 -29.80 27.14 17.84
N ASP A 462 -29.23 26.06 18.38
CA ASP A 462 -29.23 25.78 19.81
C ASP A 462 -28.20 26.72 20.47
N GLY A 463 -28.55 28.01 20.56
CA GLY A 463 -27.74 28.98 21.28
C GLY A 463 -27.61 28.62 22.77
N ASP A 464 -26.74 29.30 23.52
CA ASP A 464 -26.54 29.02 24.95
C ASP A 464 -27.74 29.36 25.85
N GLY A 465 -28.85 29.83 25.28
CA GLY A 465 -30.07 30.22 26.00
C GLY A 465 -30.61 29.14 26.94
N PRO A 466 -30.80 27.88 26.49
CA PRO A 466 -31.27 26.77 27.32
C PRO A 466 -30.28 26.34 28.43
N CYS A 467 -29.05 26.85 28.39
CA CYS A 467 -28.01 26.65 29.40
C CYS A 467 -27.89 27.81 30.41
N ARG A 468 -28.80 28.79 30.37
CA ARG A 468 -28.86 29.89 31.33
C ARG A 468 -30.08 29.70 32.23
N GLU A 469 -29.88 29.83 33.55
CA GLU A 469 -30.97 29.75 34.52
C GLU A 469 -31.95 30.93 34.37
N LYS A 470 -31.43 32.11 33.99
CA LYS A 470 -32.19 33.35 33.81
C LYS A 470 -31.64 34.13 32.63
N GLU A 471 -32.49 34.92 31.98
CA GLU A 471 -32.10 35.77 30.84
C GLU A 471 -30.99 36.76 31.25
N GLY A 472 -29.90 36.79 30.48
CA GLY A 472 -28.69 37.57 30.81
C GLY A 472 -27.77 36.96 31.88
N GLY A 473 -28.16 35.87 32.55
CA GLY A 473 -27.32 35.14 33.50
C GLY A 473 -26.20 34.35 32.82
N PRO A 474 -25.10 34.01 33.52
CA PRO A 474 -23.96 33.29 32.92
C PRO A 474 -24.36 31.88 32.46
N VAL A 475 -23.77 31.43 31.35
CA VAL A 475 -23.96 30.07 30.81
C VAL A 475 -23.47 29.07 31.85
N CYS A 476 -24.31 28.09 32.19
CA CYS A 476 -24.01 27.05 33.18
C CYS A 476 -23.50 27.60 34.50
N SER A 477 -24.08 28.72 34.94
CA SER A 477 -23.70 29.44 36.17
C SER A 477 -22.21 29.82 36.23
N GLY A 478 -21.50 29.80 35.09
CA GLY A 478 -20.06 30.00 34.98
C GLY A 478 -19.21 28.83 35.50
N ARG A 479 -19.82 27.68 35.81
CA ARG A 479 -19.19 26.50 36.43
C ARG A 479 -19.31 25.24 35.58
N GLY A 480 -19.61 25.41 34.30
CA GLY A 480 -19.80 24.32 33.35
C GLY A 480 -19.70 24.80 31.91
N THR A 481 -19.71 23.84 31.00
CA THR A 481 -19.71 24.07 29.55
C THR A 481 -21.11 23.72 29.01
N CYS A 482 -21.69 24.57 28.17
CA CYS A 482 -22.95 24.25 27.50
C CYS A 482 -22.68 23.31 26.34
N VAL A 483 -23.30 22.13 26.38
CA VAL A 483 -23.22 21.12 25.34
C VAL A 483 -24.65 20.73 25.00
N CYS A 484 -25.08 21.05 23.78
CA CYS A 484 -26.41 20.69 23.26
C CYS A 484 -27.58 21.12 24.17
N GLY A 485 -27.59 22.39 24.59
CA GLY A 485 -28.65 22.95 25.44
C GLY A 485 -28.69 22.42 26.89
N ASN A 486 -27.67 21.67 27.33
CA ASN A 486 -27.50 21.21 28.70
C ASN A 486 -26.11 21.56 29.24
N CYS A 487 -25.99 21.70 30.57
CA CYS A 487 -24.73 22.05 31.21
C CYS A 487 -23.94 20.83 31.67
N GLU A 488 -22.68 20.74 31.24
CA GLU A 488 -21.70 19.84 31.81
C GLU A 488 -20.88 20.57 32.88
N CYS A 489 -21.11 20.25 34.16
CA CYS A 489 -20.46 20.93 35.27
C CYS A 489 -18.99 20.52 35.41
N HIS A 490 -18.12 21.51 35.60
CA HIS A 490 -16.70 21.28 35.82
C HIS A 490 -16.47 20.52 37.14
N ARG A 491 -15.52 19.59 37.12
CA ARG A 491 -15.12 18.80 38.31
C ARG A 491 -13.68 19.11 38.66
N ALA A 492 -13.44 19.67 39.84
CA ALA A 492 -12.10 19.84 40.41
C ALA A 492 -11.93 18.88 41.60
N LEU A 493 -10.67 18.53 41.92
CA LEU A 493 -10.37 17.61 43.01
C LEU A 493 -10.95 18.14 44.34
N GLY A 494 -11.94 17.43 44.89
CA GLY A 494 -12.58 17.74 46.17
C GLY A 494 -13.75 18.72 46.12
N THR A 495 -14.23 19.14 44.94
CA THR A 495 -15.39 20.03 44.79
C THR A 495 -16.30 19.57 43.67
N THR A 496 -17.62 19.57 43.90
CA THR A 496 -18.61 19.13 42.91
C THR A 496 -19.66 20.20 42.70
N SER A 497 -19.74 20.75 41.48
CA SER A 497 -20.92 21.50 41.03
C SER A 497 -21.92 20.56 40.35
N TYR A 498 -23.21 20.78 40.56
CA TYR A 498 -24.29 19.89 40.09
C TYR A 498 -25.61 20.65 39.86
N ARG A 499 -26.62 19.93 39.35
CA ARG A 499 -27.91 20.40 38.80
C ARG A 499 -27.83 20.95 37.37
N ARG A 500 -29.00 21.30 36.81
CA ARG A 500 -29.25 21.55 35.38
C ARG A 500 -28.38 22.67 34.82
N PHE A 501 -28.10 23.70 35.59
CA PHE A 501 -27.32 24.87 35.19
C PHE A 501 -26.02 24.98 35.99
N CYS A 502 -25.57 23.90 36.64
CA CYS A 502 -24.42 23.90 37.55
C CYS A 502 -24.52 24.96 38.67
N GLU A 503 -25.75 25.25 39.09
CA GLU A 503 -26.07 26.33 40.03
C GLU A 503 -25.82 25.93 41.49
N CYS A 504 -25.70 24.62 41.78
CA CYS A 504 -25.44 24.11 43.11
C CYS A 504 -24.04 23.54 43.25
N ASP A 505 -23.53 23.57 44.48
CA ASP A 505 -22.28 22.94 44.85
C ASP A 505 -22.35 22.33 46.27
N ASP A 506 -21.27 21.67 46.67
CA ASP A 506 -21.07 21.02 47.97
C ASP A 506 -20.06 21.75 48.87
N TYR A 507 -19.67 22.99 48.54
CA TYR A 507 -18.59 23.71 49.24
C TYR A 507 -18.92 25.16 49.65
N SER A 508 -20.00 25.76 49.14
CA SER A 508 -20.42 27.15 49.40
C SER A 508 -21.42 27.29 50.54
N CYS A 509 -21.45 26.36 51.50
CA CYS A 509 -22.27 26.47 52.71
C CYS A 509 -21.55 27.24 53.83
N ASN A 510 -22.26 27.53 54.92
CA ASN A 510 -21.71 28.25 56.06
C ASN A 510 -20.55 27.50 56.72
N TRP A 511 -19.56 28.27 57.19
CA TRP A 511 -18.38 27.76 57.87
C TRP A 511 -18.45 28.10 59.35
N PHE A 512 -18.03 27.16 60.20
CA PHE A 512 -17.84 27.38 61.63
C PHE A 512 -16.50 26.77 62.05
N GLU A 513 -15.68 27.53 62.76
CA GLU A 513 -14.32 27.14 63.19
C GLU A 513 -13.46 26.51 62.08
N GLY A 514 -13.54 27.07 60.87
CA GLY A 514 -12.74 26.63 59.73
C GLY A 514 -13.22 25.35 59.04
N LYS A 515 -14.42 24.84 59.37
CA LYS A 515 -15.05 23.71 58.70
C LYS A 515 -16.42 24.08 58.11
N ILE A 516 -16.68 23.62 56.89
CA ILE A 516 -18.01 23.71 56.26
C ILE A 516 -18.99 22.90 57.12
N CYS A 517 -20.13 23.50 57.45
CA CYS A 517 -21.15 22.90 58.31
C CYS A 517 -20.61 22.35 59.64
N ALA A 518 -19.61 23.04 60.21
CA ALA A 518 -18.90 22.65 61.44
C ALA A 518 -18.27 21.24 61.42
N GLY A 519 -18.32 20.54 60.28
CA GLY A 519 -18.02 19.10 60.18
C GLY A 519 -19.13 18.18 60.72
N ASN A 520 -20.30 18.70 61.08
CA ASN A 520 -21.45 17.95 61.64
C ASN A 520 -22.68 18.04 60.73
N GLY A 521 -22.45 18.08 59.43
CA GLY A 521 -23.53 18.13 58.45
C GLY A 521 -23.03 18.13 57.03
N LYS A 522 -23.94 17.88 56.10
CA LYS A 522 -23.65 17.87 54.66
C LYS A 522 -24.03 19.19 54.02
N CYS A 523 -23.11 19.78 53.26
CA CYS A 523 -23.42 20.95 52.45
C CYS A 523 -24.29 20.54 51.25
N VAL A 524 -25.48 21.13 51.15
CA VAL A 524 -26.42 20.91 50.05
C VAL A 524 -26.87 22.27 49.51
N CYS A 525 -26.21 22.70 48.43
CA CYS A 525 -26.57 23.90 47.66
C CYS A 525 -26.75 25.16 48.54
N GLY A 526 -25.68 25.52 49.27
CA GLY A 526 -25.65 26.71 50.13
C GLY A 526 -26.31 26.54 51.51
N ARG A 527 -26.88 25.37 51.82
CA ARG A 527 -27.44 25.07 53.15
C ARG A 527 -26.76 23.87 53.79
N CYS A 528 -26.46 23.98 55.08
CA CYS A 528 -26.01 22.86 55.89
C CYS A 528 -27.19 21.99 56.31
N MET A 529 -27.16 20.72 55.91
CA MET A 529 -28.06 19.69 56.41
C MET A 529 -27.37 18.99 57.57
N CYS A 530 -27.75 19.38 58.80
CA CYS A 530 -27.11 18.91 60.00
C CYS A 530 -27.36 17.43 60.25
N ASP A 531 -26.33 16.77 60.78
CA ASP A 531 -26.43 15.40 61.27
C ASP A 531 -27.36 15.34 62.49
N GLU A 532 -27.80 14.13 62.84
CA GLU A 532 -28.65 13.93 64.02
C GLU A 532 -27.98 14.53 65.28
N ASP A 533 -28.78 15.21 66.10
CA ASP A 533 -28.36 15.95 67.30
C ASP A 533 -27.57 17.25 67.05
N TYR A 534 -27.53 17.79 65.83
CA TYR A 534 -26.94 19.11 65.56
C TYR A 534 -27.95 20.09 64.96
N VAL A 535 -27.85 21.36 65.35
CA VAL A 535 -28.68 22.48 64.89
C VAL A 535 -27.82 23.74 64.68
N GLY A 536 -28.42 24.76 64.08
CA GLY A 536 -27.74 26.00 63.68
C GLY A 536 -27.51 26.07 62.18
N ASP A 537 -27.27 27.28 61.67
CA ASP A 537 -27.14 27.52 60.23
C ASP A 537 -25.86 26.92 59.63
N ALA A 538 -24.88 26.58 60.47
CA ALA A 538 -23.66 25.88 60.16
C ALA A 538 -23.52 24.56 60.93
N CYS A 539 -24.58 24.03 61.54
CA CYS A 539 -24.54 22.81 62.38
C CYS A 539 -23.56 22.88 63.55
N GLU A 540 -23.39 24.09 64.09
CA GLU A 540 -22.43 24.42 65.12
C GLU A 540 -22.88 24.01 66.54
N CYS A 541 -24.18 23.75 66.74
CA CYS A 541 -24.75 23.57 68.06
C CYS A 541 -25.21 22.11 68.27
N SER A 542 -24.62 21.42 69.25
CA SER A 542 -25.08 20.08 69.63
C SER A 542 -26.31 20.16 70.55
N MET A 543 -27.33 19.36 70.27
CA MET A 543 -28.53 19.18 71.10
C MET A 543 -28.29 18.21 72.28
N LYS A 544 -27.13 17.56 72.34
CA LYS A 544 -26.76 16.72 73.48
C LYS A 544 -26.49 17.59 74.71
N VAL A 545 -26.64 16.97 75.89
CA VAL A 545 -26.45 17.62 77.19
C VAL A 545 -25.47 16.87 78.09
N ASP A 546 -24.82 15.83 77.56
CA ASP A 546 -23.85 14.99 78.26
C ASP A 546 -22.59 15.77 78.65
N GLY A 547 -22.12 16.68 77.79
CA GLY A 547 -21.04 17.62 78.08
C GLY A 547 -21.38 18.65 79.16
N CYS A 548 -22.66 18.83 79.48
CA CYS A 548 -23.13 19.68 80.57
C CYS A 548 -23.35 18.93 81.88
N GLN A 549 -23.33 17.60 81.88
CA GLN A 549 -23.64 16.81 83.08
C GLN A 549 -22.44 16.79 84.04
N SER A 550 -22.63 17.34 85.23
CA SER A 550 -21.65 17.35 86.30
C SER A 550 -21.53 15.96 86.97
N PRO A 551 -20.42 15.67 87.70
CA PRO A 551 -20.23 14.40 88.41
C PRO A 551 -21.30 14.07 89.46
N ASP A 552 -22.01 15.10 89.95
CA ASP A 552 -23.14 14.98 90.88
C ASP A 552 -24.48 14.68 90.16
N GLY A 553 -24.44 14.49 88.84
CA GLY A 553 -25.58 14.14 87.99
C GLY A 553 -26.46 15.33 87.58
N ARG A 554 -26.16 16.55 88.03
CA ARG A 554 -26.90 17.77 87.67
C ARG A 554 -26.33 18.41 86.41
N LEU A 555 -27.18 19.01 85.58
CA LEU A 555 -26.71 19.82 84.46
C LEU A 555 -26.11 21.12 85.00
N CYS A 556 -24.87 21.41 84.61
CA CYS A 556 -24.12 22.60 85.00
C CYS A 556 -24.11 22.83 86.51
N SER A 557 -24.04 21.74 87.29
CA SER A 557 -24.10 21.72 88.76
C SER A 557 -25.30 22.48 89.36
N GLY A 558 -26.35 22.74 88.57
CA GLY A 558 -27.51 23.55 88.98
C GLY A 558 -27.28 25.06 89.00
N HIS A 559 -26.17 25.54 88.45
CA HIS A 559 -25.72 26.94 88.50
C HIS A 559 -25.49 27.57 87.10
N GLY A 560 -26.21 27.06 86.09
CA GLY A 560 -26.10 27.53 84.71
C GLY A 560 -27.12 26.87 83.79
N ILE A 561 -27.11 27.30 82.52
CA ILE A 561 -27.95 26.77 81.44
C ILE A 561 -27.05 26.01 80.46
N CYS A 562 -27.45 24.80 80.08
CA CYS A 562 -26.76 24.05 79.03
C CYS A 562 -27.20 24.52 77.65
N GLU A 563 -26.27 25.06 76.87
CA GLU A 563 -26.51 25.49 75.49
C GLU A 563 -25.41 24.92 74.59
N CYS A 564 -25.81 24.27 73.48
CA CYS A 564 -24.89 23.63 72.55
C CYS A 564 -23.92 22.64 73.23
N ASN A 565 -24.42 21.87 74.19
CA ASN A 565 -23.66 20.94 75.03
C ASN A 565 -22.54 21.57 75.88
N LEU A 566 -22.63 22.88 76.13
CA LEU A 566 -21.70 23.65 76.95
C LEU A 566 -22.47 24.40 78.05
N CYS A 567 -21.90 24.44 79.26
CA CYS A 567 -22.53 25.16 80.36
C CYS A 567 -22.25 26.66 80.29
N ARG A 568 -23.33 27.44 80.16
CA ARG A 568 -23.30 28.89 80.39
C ARG A 568 -23.62 29.17 81.86
N CYS A 569 -22.57 29.42 82.64
CA CYS A 569 -22.68 29.64 84.08
C CYS A 569 -23.31 30.99 84.44
N GLU A 570 -24.03 31.01 85.55
CA GLU A 570 -24.46 32.25 86.20
C GLU A 570 -23.24 33.05 86.71
N SER A 571 -23.37 34.37 86.88
CA SER A 571 -22.25 35.32 86.99
C SER A 571 -21.20 35.03 88.07
N MET A 572 -21.53 34.24 89.10
CA MET A 572 -20.64 33.90 90.21
C MET A 572 -19.95 32.54 90.07
N TYR A 573 -20.37 31.73 89.10
CA TYR A 573 -19.88 30.35 88.89
C TYR A 573 -19.02 30.26 87.64
N LYS A 574 -18.00 29.38 87.68
CA LYS A 574 -17.02 29.17 86.63
C LYS A 574 -16.71 27.67 86.45
N GLY A 575 -15.98 27.37 85.39
CA GLY A 575 -15.61 26.00 85.01
C GLY A 575 -16.56 25.41 83.98
N ALA A 576 -16.13 24.32 83.33
CA ALA A 576 -16.88 23.68 82.25
C ALA A 576 -18.28 23.19 82.66
N HIS A 577 -18.51 22.98 83.96
CA HIS A 577 -19.79 22.54 84.51
C HIS A 577 -20.33 23.45 85.64
N CYS A 578 -19.82 24.69 85.75
CA CYS A 578 -20.28 25.67 86.75
C CYS A 578 -20.15 25.23 88.22
N ASN A 579 -19.20 24.36 88.52
CA ASN A 579 -18.96 23.79 89.84
C ASN A 579 -17.98 24.59 90.71
N LEU A 580 -17.34 25.63 90.15
CA LEU A 580 -16.38 26.48 90.88
C LEU A 580 -17.01 27.83 91.17
N CYS A 581 -17.09 28.21 92.44
CA CYS A 581 -17.46 29.56 92.85
C CYS A 581 -16.27 30.18 93.61
N PRO A 582 -15.42 31.01 92.96
CA PRO A 582 -14.22 31.57 93.57
C PRO A 582 -14.48 32.58 94.71
N ILE A 583 -15.72 33.03 94.83
CA ILE A 583 -16.19 34.04 95.80
C ILE A 583 -17.28 33.50 96.74
N CYS A 584 -17.53 32.19 96.67
CA CYS A 584 -18.14 31.41 97.72
C CYS A 584 -17.00 30.82 98.59
#